data_AF-A0AB36FL95-F1
#
_entry.id   AF-A0AB36FL95-F1
#
_cell.length_a   1.000
_cell.length_b   1.000
_cell.length_c   1.000
_cell.angle_alpha   90.00
_cell.angle_beta   90.00
_cell.angle_gamma   90.00
#
_symmetry.space_group_name_H-M   'P 1'
#
loop_
_entity.id
_entity.type
_entity.pdbx_description
1 polymer ?
#
loop_
_entity_poly.entity_id
_entity_poly.type
_entity_poly.pdbx_seq_one_letter_code
_entity_poly.pdbx_strand_id
1 'polypeptide(L)'
;MSVKTKPEIDHKKIKGIKPRSAAIVDMYIELFKVAIETHPLIDVVSSELRIAMPESYSQLNLNGAIRTRLQEMGYINPSNTVIPTCAPIDIGDPVDIHNYNVSRYRTNIFRLNSDIKTGSANLFAGDLLKVTRVAHSQGLVSVTSLLNNQKSELDFGSTVVQEALKQADFFYEQMTSLSVGDILMRLESPGDVLQVTDIDESKISAVDAEGVKTTIKLGTVEARMISHGYAAQGEDAKAFNPIQSLIIVDGDDKSRAVKLFFQEIIDRTKDQVTIFGVEKTQRKSVSIVCPSDMIKSIEKAVEKSKKSHKEYVESLIDELYNEWENSSVVSKAPNTYMMFYSSPPYSKSHAYWISEDHYSRLKEFCEEHGLKVNPTAMHLVMRDLLRRKLISLDPLLQ
;
A
#
# COMPACT_ATOMS: atom_id res chain seq x y z
N MET A 1 9.49 17.40 -40.26
CA MET A 1 9.26 17.81 -38.85
C MET A 1 7.84 17.37 -38.50
N SER A 2 7.68 16.31 -37.70
CA SER A 2 6.37 15.87 -37.23
C SER A 2 5.88 16.89 -36.20
N VAL A 3 4.72 17.48 -36.46
CA VAL A 3 4.00 18.26 -35.45
C VAL A 3 3.62 17.24 -34.38
N LYS A 4 4.19 17.34 -33.17
CA LYS A 4 3.64 16.64 -31.99
C LYS A 4 2.24 17.18 -31.77
N THR A 5 1.24 16.54 -32.35
CA THR A 5 -0.15 16.70 -31.90
C THR A 5 -0.18 16.22 -30.47
N LYS A 6 -0.58 17.09 -29.56
CA LYS A 6 -0.78 16.71 -28.15
C LYS A 6 -1.85 15.60 -28.10
N PRO A 7 -1.71 14.60 -27.23
CA PRO A 7 -2.70 13.55 -27.12
C PRO A 7 -4.07 14.10 -26.71
N GLU A 8 -5.14 13.43 -27.11
CA GLU A 8 -6.49 13.71 -26.62
C GLU A 8 -6.57 13.33 -25.13
N ILE A 9 -7.14 14.22 -24.30
CA ILE A 9 -7.24 14.02 -22.85
C ILE A 9 -8.70 13.91 -22.45
N ASP A 10 -9.09 12.73 -21.93
CA ASP A 10 -10.39 12.49 -21.30
C ASP A 10 -10.27 12.45 -19.77
N HIS A 11 -11.28 13.00 -19.08
CA HIS A 11 -11.33 13.05 -17.62
C HIS A 11 -12.57 12.33 -17.09
N LYS A 12 -12.35 11.27 -16.31
CA LYS A 12 -13.41 10.51 -15.63
C LYS A 12 -13.34 10.72 -14.13
N LYS A 13 -14.41 11.24 -13.54
CA LYS A 13 -14.56 11.36 -12.08
C LYS A 13 -15.51 10.30 -11.58
N ILE A 14 -15.03 9.43 -10.69
CA ILE A 14 -15.79 8.27 -10.20
C ILE A 14 -15.94 8.36 -8.68
N LYS A 15 -17.17 8.14 -8.19
CA LYS A 15 -17.47 8.20 -6.76
C LYS A 15 -16.86 7.00 -6.02
N GLY A 16 -15.81 7.26 -5.26
CA GLY A 16 -15.15 6.28 -4.39
C GLY A 16 -13.99 5.52 -5.05
N ILE A 17 -13.05 5.05 -4.20
CA ILE A 17 -11.78 4.43 -4.62
C ILE A 17 -11.98 3.06 -5.27
N LYS A 18 -12.77 2.17 -4.66
CA LYS A 18 -13.02 0.82 -5.20
C LYS A 18 -13.75 0.87 -6.57
N PRO A 19 -14.86 1.63 -6.73
CA PRO A 19 -15.51 1.76 -8.03
C PRO A 19 -14.61 2.36 -9.12
N ARG A 20 -13.76 3.34 -8.79
CA ARG A 20 -12.76 3.88 -9.73
C ARG A 20 -11.80 2.80 -10.20
N SER A 21 -11.29 2.01 -9.26
CA SER A 21 -10.30 0.96 -9.55
C SER A 21 -10.89 -0.16 -10.40
N ALA A 22 -12.16 -0.51 -10.18
CA ALA A 22 -12.88 -1.42 -11.06
C ALA A 22 -13.04 -0.80 -12.46
N ALA A 23 -13.50 0.45 -12.56
CA ALA A 23 -13.74 1.11 -13.83
C ALA A 23 -12.49 1.27 -14.70
N ILE A 24 -11.32 1.53 -14.11
CA ILE A 24 -10.07 1.57 -14.90
C ILE A 24 -9.66 0.17 -15.37
N VAL A 25 -9.85 -0.86 -14.55
CA VAL A 25 -9.58 -2.25 -14.97
C VAL A 25 -10.54 -2.64 -16.10
N ASP A 26 -11.82 -2.31 -16.00
CA ASP A 26 -12.80 -2.59 -17.05
C ASP A 26 -12.45 -1.87 -18.36
N MET A 27 -12.14 -0.57 -18.30
CA MET A 27 -11.68 0.18 -19.48
C MET A 27 -10.39 -0.38 -20.06
N TYR A 28 -9.42 -0.73 -19.21
CA TYR A 28 -8.18 -1.36 -19.67
C TYR A 28 -8.48 -2.64 -20.45
N ILE A 29 -9.37 -3.49 -19.93
CA ILE A 29 -9.75 -4.75 -20.59
C ILE A 29 -10.51 -4.50 -21.90
N GLU A 30 -11.35 -3.47 -21.99
CA GLU A 30 -12.01 -3.08 -23.24
C GLU A 30 -11.01 -2.64 -24.31
N LEU A 31 -10.09 -1.74 -23.97
CA LEU A 31 -9.04 -1.28 -24.89
C LEU A 31 -8.08 -2.41 -25.27
N PHE A 32 -7.72 -3.25 -24.30
CA PHE A 32 -6.89 -4.44 -24.52
C PHE A 32 -7.49 -5.37 -25.56
N LYS A 33 -8.81 -5.63 -25.50
CA LYS A 33 -9.49 -6.50 -26.48
C LYS A 33 -9.38 -5.98 -27.91
N VAL A 34 -9.38 -4.66 -28.10
CA VAL A 34 -9.21 -4.07 -29.42
C VAL A 34 -7.75 -4.18 -29.87
N ALA A 35 -6.80 -3.84 -28.99
CA ALA A 35 -5.39 -3.84 -29.33
C ALA A 35 -4.85 -5.25 -29.65
N ILE A 36 -5.28 -6.26 -28.89
CA ILE A 36 -4.81 -7.65 -29.03
C ILE A 36 -5.26 -8.33 -30.33
N GLU A 37 -6.25 -7.77 -31.05
CA GLU A 37 -6.66 -8.26 -32.37
C GLU A 37 -5.58 -8.03 -33.44
N THR A 38 -4.69 -7.06 -33.20
CA THR A 38 -3.68 -6.60 -34.18
C THR A 38 -2.25 -6.68 -33.68
N HIS A 39 -2.05 -6.83 -32.37
CA HIS A 39 -0.73 -6.86 -31.74
C HIS A 39 -0.62 -8.08 -30.79
N PRO A 40 0.56 -8.69 -30.64
CA PRO A 40 0.78 -9.70 -29.61
C PRO A 40 0.69 -9.08 -28.20
N LEU A 41 0.45 -9.92 -27.20
CA LEU A 41 0.18 -9.49 -25.83
C LEU A 41 1.27 -8.60 -25.24
N ILE A 42 2.53 -8.93 -25.49
CA ILE A 42 3.67 -8.13 -25.01
C ILE A 42 3.73 -6.74 -25.63
N ASP A 43 3.37 -6.60 -26.91
CA ASP A 43 3.33 -5.31 -27.60
C ASP A 43 2.18 -4.46 -27.05
N VAL A 44 1.03 -5.08 -26.79
CA VAL A 44 -0.10 -4.38 -26.18
C VAL A 44 0.30 -3.73 -24.86
N VAL A 45 1.06 -4.43 -24.00
CA VAL A 45 1.45 -3.93 -22.68
C VAL A 45 2.67 -2.99 -22.73
N SER A 46 3.57 -3.18 -23.69
CA SER A 46 4.81 -2.39 -23.80
C SER A 46 4.65 -1.09 -24.59
N SER A 47 3.85 -1.08 -25.65
CA SER A 47 3.76 0.04 -26.59
C SER A 47 2.35 0.57 -26.83
N GLU A 48 1.29 -0.24 -26.64
CA GLU A 48 -0.06 0.21 -26.96
C GLU A 48 -0.77 0.85 -25.78
N LEU A 49 -0.85 0.15 -24.65
CA LEU A 49 -1.73 0.52 -23.54
C LEU A 49 -1.00 0.43 -22.19
N ARG A 50 -1.03 1.52 -21.42
CA ARG A 50 -0.41 1.55 -20.09
C ARG A 50 -1.35 2.06 -19.01
N ILE A 51 -1.33 1.42 -17.84
CA ILE A 51 -1.84 2.01 -16.60
C ILE A 51 -0.67 2.65 -15.83
N ALA A 52 -0.79 3.95 -15.57
CA ALA A 52 0.21 4.74 -14.86
C ALA A 52 -0.36 5.32 -13.55
N MET A 53 0.43 5.26 -12.48
CA MET A 53 0.04 5.72 -11.15
C MET A 53 1.18 6.50 -10.48
N PRO A 54 0.91 7.51 -9.64
CA PRO A 54 1.95 8.15 -8.83
C PRO A 54 2.50 7.21 -7.74
N GLU A 55 3.74 7.42 -7.25
CA GLU A 55 4.37 6.60 -6.19
C GLU A 55 3.59 6.55 -4.88
N SER A 56 2.85 7.61 -4.55
CA SER A 56 2.01 7.66 -3.35
C SER A 56 0.87 6.63 -3.35
N TYR A 57 0.76 5.81 -4.40
CA TYR A 57 -0.32 4.86 -4.63
C TYR A 57 0.11 3.41 -4.36
N SER A 58 0.27 3.06 -3.08
CA SER A 58 0.63 1.69 -2.67
C SER A 58 -0.56 0.75 -2.44
N GLN A 59 -1.81 1.23 -2.58
CA GLN A 59 -2.97 0.57 -1.95
C GLN A 59 -3.73 -0.42 -2.83
N LEU A 60 -3.48 -0.50 -4.14
CA LEU A 60 -4.31 -1.32 -5.04
C LEU A 60 -3.47 -2.20 -5.96
N ASN A 61 -3.58 -3.52 -5.76
CA ASN A 61 -3.03 -4.52 -6.65
C ASN A 61 -3.86 -4.60 -7.94
N LEU A 62 -3.71 -3.60 -8.83
CA LEU A 62 -4.35 -3.61 -10.15
C LEU A 62 -3.80 -4.72 -11.04
N ASN A 63 -2.51 -5.02 -10.90
CA ASN A 63 -1.85 -6.11 -11.62
C ASN A 63 -2.60 -7.44 -11.41
N GLY A 64 -2.95 -7.77 -10.16
CA GLY A 64 -3.73 -8.96 -9.84
C GLY A 64 -5.12 -8.95 -10.46
N ALA A 65 -5.84 -7.82 -10.41
CA ALA A 65 -7.17 -7.70 -11.00
C ALA A 65 -7.15 -7.88 -12.52
N ILE A 66 -6.20 -7.24 -13.21
CA ILE A 66 -6.02 -7.34 -14.67
C ILE A 66 -5.66 -8.78 -15.05
N ARG A 67 -4.69 -9.37 -14.35
CA ARG A 67 -4.27 -10.75 -14.57
C ARG A 67 -5.43 -11.73 -14.47
N THR A 68 -6.27 -11.61 -13.44
CA THR A 68 -7.47 -12.46 -13.29
C THR A 68 -8.37 -12.35 -14.52
N ARG A 69 -8.64 -11.14 -15.02
CA ARG A 69 -9.47 -10.94 -16.22
C ARG A 69 -8.83 -11.52 -17.47
N LEU A 70 -7.52 -11.41 -17.62
CA LEU A 70 -6.78 -12.00 -18.75
C LEU A 70 -6.75 -13.55 -18.69
N GLN A 71 -6.71 -14.14 -17.49
CA GLN A 71 -6.88 -15.58 -17.29
C GLN A 71 -8.30 -16.04 -17.66
N GLU A 72 -9.33 -15.32 -17.23
CA GLU A 72 -10.73 -15.58 -17.59
C GLU A 72 -10.96 -15.52 -19.12
N MET A 73 -10.22 -14.65 -19.80
CA MET A 73 -10.27 -14.48 -21.25
C MET A 73 -9.37 -15.47 -22.03
N GLY A 74 -8.60 -16.31 -21.33
CA GLY A 74 -7.75 -17.34 -21.95
C GLY A 74 -6.41 -16.85 -22.50
N TYR A 75 -6.02 -15.60 -22.23
CA TYR A 75 -4.73 -15.05 -22.66
C TYR A 75 -3.56 -15.47 -21.75
N ILE A 76 -3.87 -15.85 -20.50
CA ILE A 76 -2.91 -16.31 -19.51
C ILE A 76 -3.37 -17.67 -19.01
N ASN A 77 -2.43 -18.59 -18.82
CA ASN A 77 -2.72 -19.90 -18.27
C ASN A 77 -3.27 -19.77 -16.83
N PRO A 78 -4.32 -20.52 -16.44
CA PRO A 78 -4.85 -20.47 -15.08
C PRO A 78 -3.90 -21.09 -14.03
N SER A 79 -2.93 -21.90 -14.46
CA SER A 79 -1.97 -22.57 -13.57
C SER A 79 -1.01 -21.57 -12.95
N ASN A 80 -0.82 -21.63 -11.64
CA ASN A 80 -0.05 -20.65 -10.88
C ASN A 80 1.18 -21.29 -10.23
N THR A 81 2.35 -20.71 -10.47
CA THR A 81 3.59 -20.98 -9.74
C THR A 81 3.87 -19.79 -8.83
N VAL A 82 4.02 -20.03 -7.53
CA VAL A 82 4.25 -18.95 -6.55
C VAL A 82 5.74 -18.84 -6.27
N ILE A 83 6.31 -17.65 -6.45
CA ILE A 83 7.72 -17.38 -6.20
C ILE A 83 7.92 -16.16 -5.28
N PRO A 84 9.01 -16.12 -4.49
CA PRO A 84 9.32 -14.95 -3.68
C PRO A 84 9.90 -13.82 -4.56
N THR A 85 9.33 -12.63 -4.45
CA THR A 85 9.81 -11.40 -5.12
C THR A 85 9.94 -10.24 -4.14
N CYS A 86 10.57 -9.16 -4.59
CA CYS A 86 10.72 -7.92 -3.86
C CYS A 86 9.66 -6.92 -4.33
N ALA A 87 9.03 -6.24 -3.38
CA ALA A 87 8.22 -5.06 -3.63
C ALA A 87 8.94 -3.85 -3.03
N PRO A 88 9.23 -2.79 -3.81
CA PRO A 88 9.85 -1.58 -3.30
C PRO A 88 9.04 -0.96 -2.16
N ILE A 89 9.73 -0.44 -1.16
CA ILE A 89 9.14 0.32 -0.06
C ILE A 89 9.99 1.56 0.23
N ASP A 90 9.33 2.70 0.40
CA ASP A 90 9.97 3.91 0.88
C ASP A 90 10.11 3.86 2.41
N ILE A 91 11.31 4.08 2.92
CA ILE A 91 11.58 4.20 4.35
C ILE A 91 11.97 5.64 4.63
N GLY A 92 11.12 6.35 5.37
CA GLY A 92 11.36 7.74 5.72
C GLY A 92 12.65 7.97 6.54
N ASP A 93 13.07 7.00 7.34
CA ASP A 93 14.36 7.02 8.05
C ASP A 93 15.09 5.66 7.94
N PRO A 94 15.99 5.50 6.96
CA PRO A 94 16.76 4.26 6.77
C PRO A 94 17.68 3.87 7.93
N VAL A 95 18.02 4.79 8.83
CA VAL A 95 18.94 4.52 9.95
C VAL A 95 18.21 4.22 11.26
N ASP A 96 16.87 4.36 11.29
CA ASP A 96 16.06 3.88 12.41
C ASP A 96 15.92 2.35 12.35
N ILE A 97 16.58 1.66 13.28
CA ILE A 97 16.53 0.20 13.43
C ILE A 97 15.09 -0.33 13.57
N HIS A 98 14.13 0.49 14.03
CA HIS A 98 12.73 0.07 14.14
C HIS A 98 12.02 -0.08 12.80
N ASN A 99 12.60 0.42 11.70
CA ASN A 99 12.06 0.22 10.36
C ASN A 99 12.36 -1.17 9.78
N TYR A 100 13.25 -1.93 10.43
CA TYR A 100 13.65 -3.27 10.00
C TYR A 100 12.93 -4.36 10.79
N ASN A 101 12.53 -5.44 10.11
CA ASN A 101 11.89 -6.58 10.74
C ASN A 101 12.12 -7.87 9.93
N VAL A 102 11.91 -9.03 10.55
CA VAL A 102 11.91 -10.33 9.87
C VAL A 102 10.58 -10.59 9.14
N SER A 103 9.50 -9.91 9.54
CA SER A 103 8.14 -10.12 9.01
C SER A 103 7.82 -9.31 7.74
N ARG A 104 6.77 -9.74 7.02
CA ARG A 104 6.42 -9.33 5.64
C ARG A 104 5.86 -7.90 5.46
N TYR A 105 5.68 -7.14 6.54
CA TYR A 105 4.99 -5.83 6.48
C TYR A 105 5.90 -4.64 6.84
N ARG A 106 7.20 -4.90 6.96
CA ARG A 106 8.25 -3.90 7.10
C ARG A 106 9.41 -4.30 6.21
N THR A 107 10.38 -3.41 6.08
CA THR A 107 11.60 -3.68 5.36
C THR A 107 12.27 -4.92 5.93
N ASN A 108 12.31 -5.95 5.10
CA ASN A 108 12.93 -7.23 5.42
C ASN A 108 13.97 -7.63 4.37
N ILE A 109 14.09 -6.89 3.27
CA ILE A 109 15.13 -7.02 2.26
C ILE A 109 15.61 -5.61 1.88
N PHE A 110 16.91 -5.43 1.69
CA PHE A 110 17.46 -4.20 1.14
C PHE A 110 18.67 -4.48 0.27
N ARG A 111 18.96 -3.57 -0.67
CA ARG A 111 20.10 -3.63 -1.56
C ARG A 111 21.07 -2.51 -1.24
N LEU A 112 22.33 -2.87 -1.01
CA LEU A 112 23.36 -1.87 -0.80
C LEU A 112 23.83 -1.30 -2.14
N ASN A 113 24.00 0.02 -2.20
CA ASN A 113 24.59 0.69 -3.36
C ASN A 113 26.10 0.94 -3.22
N SER A 114 26.69 0.48 -2.12
CA SER A 114 28.13 0.53 -1.86
C SER A 114 28.59 -0.69 -1.06
N ASP A 115 29.86 -1.07 -1.22
CA ASP A 115 30.47 -2.13 -0.44
C ASP A 115 30.63 -1.71 1.03
N ILE A 116 30.34 -2.62 1.95
CA ILE A 116 30.56 -2.43 3.38
C ILE A 116 31.43 -3.55 3.93
N LYS A 117 32.44 -3.20 4.72
CA LYS A 117 33.20 -4.14 5.54
C LYS A 117 32.68 -4.09 6.97
N THR A 118 32.04 -5.15 7.45
CA THR A 118 31.66 -5.28 8.86
C THR A 118 32.41 -6.44 9.50
N GLY A 119 33.27 -6.15 10.47
CA GLY A 119 34.00 -7.16 11.25
C GLY A 119 34.61 -8.28 10.38
N SER A 120 33.94 -9.44 10.34
CA SER A 120 34.36 -10.67 9.65
C SER A 120 33.79 -10.88 8.23
N ALA A 121 32.94 -10.00 7.71
CA ALA A 121 32.27 -10.16 6.42
C ALA A 121 32.41 -8.92 5.52
N ASN A 122 32.53 -9.18 4.22
CA ASN A 122 32.40 -8.15 3.18
C ASN A 122 31.01 -8.28 2.57
N LEU A 123 30.24 -7.21 2.64
CA LEU A 123 28.97 -7.06 1.94
C LEU A 123 29.23 -6.23 0.69
N PHE A 124 28.75 -6.71 -0.45
CA PHE A 124 29.03 -6.10 -1.74
C PHE A 124 27.85 -5.28 -2.24
N ALA A 125 28.15 -4.22 -2.98
CA ALA A 125 27.16 -3.43 -3.69
C ALA A 125 26.35 -4.32 -4.65
N GLY A 126 25.04 -4.05 -4.75
CA GLY A 126 24.09 -4.82 -5.56
C GLY A 126 23.55 -6.08 -4.89
N ASP A 127 24.11 -6.52 -3.76
CA ASP A 127 23.62 -7.70 -3.06
C ASP A 127 22.29 -7.42 -2.35
N LEU A 128 21.35 -8.36 -2.45
CA LEU A 128 20.09 -8.32 -1.69
C LEU A 128 20.31 -8.97 -0.33
N LEU A 129 20.19 -8.16 0.72
CA LEU A 129 20.38 -8.57 2.09
C LEU A 129 19.02 -8.77 2.78
N LYS A 130 18.74 -10.02 3.17
CA LYS A 130 17.53 -10.36 3.92
C LYS A 130 17.76 -10.25 5.41
N VAL A 131 16.90 -9.50 6.09
CA VAL A 131 16.88 -9.38 7.55
C VAL A 131 16.47 -10.72 8.16
N THR A 132 17.31 -11.27 9.03
CA THR A 132 17.07 -12.54 9.73
C THR A 132 16.84 -12.37 11.23
N ARG A 133 17.40 -11.31 11.82
CA ARG A 133 17.20 -10.94 13.22
C ARG A 133 17.41 -9.45 13.43
N VAL A 134 16.65 -8.86 14.33
CA VAL A 134 16.83 -7.47 14.79
C VAL A 134 16.98 -7.48 16.31
N ALA A 135 18.11 -6.99 16.82
CA ALA A 135 18.40 -6.89 18.25
C ALA A 135 18.39 -5.41 18.67
N HIS A 136 17.19 -4.86 18.87
CA HIS A 136 16.99 -3.42 19.13
C HIS A 136 17.82 -2.89 20.30
N SER A 137 17.95 -3.65 21.40
CA SER A 137 18.72 -3.24 22.58
C SER A 137 20.23 -3.19 22.33
N GLN A 138 20.73 -3.86 21.29
CA GLN A 138 22.14 -3.90 20.93
C GLN A 138 22.46 -3.01 19.73
N GLY A 139 21.46 -2.48 19.04
CA GLY A 139 21.66 -1.74 17.79
C GLY A 139 22.14 -2.63 16.64
N LEU A 140 21.88 -3.94 16.67
CA LEU A 140 22.41 -4.90 15.70
C LEU A 140 21.29 -5.48 14.82
N VAL A 141 21.57 -5.63 13.52
CA VAL A 141 20.72 -6.32 12.56
C VAL A 141 21.51 -7.44 11.89
N SER A 142 21.06 -8.68 12.05
CA SER A 142 21.65 -9.83 11.36
C SER A 142 20.99 -10.01 10.00
N VAL A 143 21.79 -10.08 8.95
CA VAL A 143 21.36 -10.22 7.57
C VAL A 143 21.96 -11.47 6.92
N THR A 144 21.30 -11.94 5.86
CA THR A 144 21.82 -12.99 4.99
C THR A 144 21.78 -12.50 3.55
N SER A 145 22.92 -12.58 2.87
CA SER A 145 23.02 -12.37 1.43
C SER A 145 22.18 -13.40 0.68
N LEU A 146 21.29 -12.92 -0.18
CA LEU A 146 20.50 -13.79 -1.05
C LEU A 146 21.31 -14.29 -2.26
N LEU A 147 22.48 -13.71 -2.53
CA LEU A 147 23.39 -14.16 -3.58
C LEU A 147 24.19 -15.40 -3.16
N ASN A 148 24.77 -15.40 -1.96
CA ASN A 148 25.73 -16.44 -1.53
C ASN A 148 25.42 -17.08 -0.16
N ASN A 149 24.28 -16.74 0.46
CA ASN A 149 23.87 -17.19 1.79
C ASN A 149 24.84 -16.81 2.94
N GLN A 150 25.75 -15.86 2.71
CA GLN A 150 26.64 -15.35 3.74
C GLN A 150 25.84 -14.58 4.79
N LYS A 151 26.07 -14.92 6.05
CA LYS A 151 25.49 -14.22 7.19
C LYS A 151 26.40 -13.09 7.64
N SER A 152 25.83 -11.96 8.00
CA SER A 152 26.57 -10.81 8.50
C SER A 152 25.75 -10.07 9.55
N GLU A 153 26.44 -9.30 10.38
CA GLU A 153 25.82 -8.45 11.38
C GLU A 153 26.17 -6.99 11.06
N LEU A 154 25.13 -6.15 11.08
CA LEU A 154 25.22 -4.72 10.85
C LEU A 154 25.03 -3.99 12.16
N ASP A 155 26.03 -3.20 12.54
CA ASP A 155 25.94 -2.29 13.68
C ASP A 155 25.37 -0.94 13.24
N PHE A 156 24.15 -0.64 13.67
CA PHE A 156 23.46 0.61 13.35
C PHE A 156 24.08 1.82 14.08
N GLY A 157 24.96 1.61 15.06
CA GLY A 157 25.81 2.65 15.63
C GLY A 157 27.00 3.05 14.75
N SER A 158 27.35 2.23 13.74
CA SER A 158 28.47 2.50 12.84
C SER A 158 28.11 3.55 11.79
N THR A 159 28.92 4.62 11.68
CA THR A 159 28.77 5.65 10.64
C THR A 159 28.86 5.06 9.23
N VAL A 160 29.71 4.06 9.02
CA VAL A 160 29.86 3.40 7.70
C VAL A 160 28.56 2.69 7.30
N VAL A 161 27.93 2.00 8.24
CA VAL A 161 26.65 1.32 8.00
C VAL A 161 25.55 2.34 7.76
N GLN A 162 25.47 3.39 8.58
CA GLN A 162 24.45 4.44 8.42
C GLN A 162 24.52 5.15 7.07
N GLU A 163 25.73 5.52 6.61
CA GLU A 163 25.90 6.17 5.30
C GLU A 163 25.51 5.26 4.14
N ALA A 164 25.83 3.97 4.23
CA ALA A 164 25.44 3.01 3.20
C ALA A 164 23.92 2.76 3.18
N LEU A 165 23.26 2.69 4.35
CA LEU A 165 21.81 2.53 4.45
C LEU A 165 21.04 3.73 3.92
N LYS A 166 21.54 4.96 4.10
CA LYS A 166 20.90 6.17 3.54
C LYS A 166 20.82 6.16 2.01
N GLN A 167 21.67 5.38 1.36
CA GLN A 167 21.71 5.25 -0.10
C GLN A 167 21.17 3.91 -0.59
N ALA A 168 20.72 3.02 0.30
CA ALA A 168 20.27 1.69 -0.05
C ALA A 168 18.85 1.72 -0.64
N ASP A 169 18.53 0.69 -1.42
CA ASP A 169 17.16 0.46 -1.89
C ASP A 169 16.46 -0.53 -0.95
N PHE A 170 15.19 -0.28 -0.67
CA PHE A 170 14.45 -1.02 0.36
C PHE A 170 13.26 -1.77 -0.22
N PHE A 171 13.05 -2.98 0.29
CA PHE A 171 12.02 -3.88 -0.19
C PHE A 171 11.34 -4.62 0.97
N TYR A 172 10.11 -5.07 0.72
CA TYR A 172 9.55 -6.21 1.45
C TYR A 172 9.42 -7.42 0.52
N GLU A 173 9.66 -8.60 1.08
CA GLU A 173 9.45 -9.88 0.39
C GLU A 173 7.95 -10.17 0.28
N GLN A 174 7.49 -10.35 -0.95
CA GLN A 174 6.14 -10.79 -1.28
C GLN A 174 6.16 -12.13 -2.01
N MET A 175 5.02 -12.81 -2.02
CA MET A 175 4.83 -14.03 -2.80
C MET A 175 4.03 -13.67 -4.06
N THR A 176 4.68 -13.75 -5.22
CA THR A 176 4.06 -13.43 -6.51
C THR A 176 3.63 -14.71 -7.20
N SER A 177 2.36 -14.75 -7.62
CA SER A 177 1.80 -15.83 -8.43
C SER A 177 2.06 -15.57 -9.90
N LEU A 178 2.78 -16.45 -10.57
CA LEU A 178 3.11 -16.38 -11.99
C LEU A 178 2.46 -17.51 -12.79
N SER A 179 2.15 -17.22 -14.04
CA SER A 179 1.59 -18.16 -15.02
C SER A 179 2.27 -18.00 -16.36
N VAL A 180 2.22 -19.05 -17.18
CA VAL A 180 2.55 -18.92 -18.60
C VAL A 180 1.60 -17.89 -19.26
N GLY A 181 2.18 -16.97 -20.02
CA GLY A 181 1.50 -15.83 -20.61
C GLY A 181 1.58 -14.53 -19.78
N ASP A 182 2.03 -14.58 -18.52
CA ASP A 182 2.15 -13.37 -17.70
C ASP A 182 3.16 -12.38 -18.29
N ILE A 183 2.88 -11.09 -18.13
CA ILE A 183 3.85 -10.02 -18.37
C ILE A 183 4.58 -9.67 -17.08
N LEU A 184 5.90 -9.76 -17.13
CA LEU A 184 6.83 -9.39 -16.09
C LEU A 184 7.48 -8.06 -16.43
N MET A 185 7.75 -7.28 -15.39
CA MET A 185 8.57 -6.07 -15.43
C MET A 185 9.78 -6.30 -14.53
N ARG A 186 10.97 -5.92 -15.00
CA ARG A 186 12.18 -5.94 -14.19
C ARG A 186 12.28 -4.66 -13.38
N LEU A 187 12.42 -4.76 -12.06
CA LEU A 187 12.51 -3.59 -11.19
C LEU A 187 13.77 -2.74 -11.46
N GLU A 188 14.84 -3.36 -11.97
CA GLU A 188 16.08 -2.67 -12.31
C GLU A 188 16.02 -1.97 -13.67
N SER A 189 15.07 -2.35 -14.52
CA SER A 189 14.88 -1.80 -15.86
C SER A 189 13.39 -1.83 -16.19
N PRO A 190 12.59 -0.92 -15.61
CA PRO A 190 11.13 -1.02 -15.68
C PRO A 190 10.54 -0.93 -17.09
N GLY A 191 11.28 -0.35 -18.05
CA GLY A 191 10.89 -0.31 -19.46
C GLY A 191 11.03 -1.66 -20.18
N ASP A 192 11.80 -2.59 -19.59
CA ASP A 192 12.05 -3.92 -20.16
C ASP A 192 11.01 -4.90 -19.61
N VAL A 193 9.99 -5.16 -20.42
CA VAL A 193 8.95 -6.15 -20.10
C VAL A 193 9.21 -7.48 -20.81
N LEU A 194 8.82 -8.57 -20.14
CA LEU A 194 9.02 -9.93 -20.60
C LEU A 194 7.71 -10.71 -20.52
N GLN A 195 7.38 -11.48 -21.55
CA GLN A 195 6.25 -12.39 -21.54
C GLN A 195 6.71 -13.80 -21.17
N VAL A 196 6.13 -14.36 -20.12
CA VAL A 196 6.44 -15.71 -19.67
C VAL A 196 5.96 -16.72 -20.71
N THR A 197 6.88 -17.56 -21.16
CA THR A 197 6.61 -18.64 -22.12
C THR A 197 6.57 -20.01 -21.45
N ASP A 198 7.32 -20.19 -20.36
CA ASP A 198 7.38 -21.43 -19.60
C ASP A 198 7.85 -21.18 -18.17
N ILE A 199 7.41 -22.03 -17.24
CA ILE A 199 7.84 -22.02 -15.83
C ILE A 199 8.09 -23.44 -15.39
N ASP A 200 9.30 -23.73 -14.92
CA ASP A 200 9.64 -25.00 -14.28
C ASP A 200 10.12 -24.78 -12.83
N GLU A 201 10.52 -25.86 -12.15
CA GLU A 201 10.96 -25.84 -10.75
C GLU A 201 12.23 -25.01 -10.50
N SER A 202 12.99 -24.70 -11.55
CA SER A 202 14.33 -24.10 -11.49
C SER A 202 14.45 -22.76 -12.22
N LYS A 203 13.56 -22.44 -13.18
CA LYS A 203 13.65 -21.24 -14.00
C LYS A 203 12.30 -20.79 -14.56
N ILE A 204 12.29 -19.53 -15.00
CA ILE A 204 11.25 -18.91 -15.80
C ILE A 204 11.86 -18.63 -17.17
N SER A 205 11.21 -19.09 -18.23
CA SER A 205 11.57 -18.75 -19.61
C SER A 205 10.63 -17.66 -20.11
N ALA A 206 11.18 -16.57 -20.65
CA ALA A 206 10.40 -15.45 -21.14
C ALA A 206 10.95 -14.88 -22.45
N VAL A 207 10.17 -14.08 -23.14
CA VAL A 207 10.57 -13.36 -24.36
C VAL A 207 10.25 -11.87 -24.22
N ASP A 208 11.09 -11.01 -24.79
CA ASP A 208 10.76 -9.59 -24.93
C ASP A 208 9.97 -9.32 -26.22
N ALA A 209 9.63 -8.04 -26.46
CA ALA A 209 8.89 -7.59 -27.65
C ALA A 209 9.65 -7.82 -28.96
N GLU A 210 10.99 -7.89 -28.91
CA GLU A 210 11.83 -8.20 -30.07
C GLU A 210 11.96 -9.72 -30.32
N GLY A 211 11.40 -10.55 -29.44
CA GLY A 211 11.46 -12.00 -29.49
C GLY A 211 12.74 -12.59 -28.91
N VAL A 212 13.56 -11.80 -28.21
CA VAL A 212 14.77 -12.26 -27.54
C VAL A 212 14.39 -13.10 -26.33
N LYS A 213 14.91 -14.32 -26.28
CA LYS A 213 14.65 -15.26 -25.19
C LYS A 213 15.50 -14.93 -23.98
N THR A 214 14.85 -14.85 -22.83
CA THR A 214 15.44 -14.64 -21.53
C THR A 214 15.15 -15.82 -20.62
N THR A 215 16.13 -16.25 -19.82
CA THR A 215 15.95 -17.28 -18.80
C THR A 215 16.29 -16.69 -17.44
N ILE A 216 15.32 -16.65 -16.54
CA ILE A 216 15.47 -16.17 -15.17
C ILE A 216 15.55 -17.39 -14.25
N LYS A 217 16.68 -17.60 -13.59
CA LYS A 217 16.86 -18.74 -12.67
C LYS A 217 16.17 -18.46 -11.34
N LEU A 218 15.31 -19.36 -10.88
CA LEU A 218 14.66 -19.27 -9.58
C LEU A 218 15.70 -19.31 -8.46
N GLY A 219 15.42 -18.59 -7.36
CA GLY A 219 16.33 -18.46 -6.23
C GLY A 219 17.43 -17.42 -6.39
N THR A 220 17.58 -16.81 -7.56
CA THR A 220 18.55 -15.71 -7.79
C THR A 220 17.98 -14.34 -7.42
N VAL A 221 18.85 -13.33 -7.35
CA VAL A 221 18.47 -11.91 -7.22
C VAL A 221 17.56 -11.48 -8.37
N GLU A 222 17.86 -11.89 -9.61
CA GLU A 222 17.06 -11.56 -10.79
C GLU A 222 15.60 -12.03 -10.63
N ALA A 223 15.39 -13.28 -10.18
CA ALA A 223 14.04 -13.81 -9.94
C ALA A 223 13.28 -13.09 -8.82
N ARG A 224 13.98 -12.37 -7.94
CA ARG A 224 13.36 -11.58 -6.88
C ARG A 224 13.03 -10.17 -7.35
N MET A 225 13.76 -9.64 -8.32
CA MET A 225 13.63 -8.28 -8.84
C MET A 225 12.66 -8.19 -10.02
N ILE A 226 11.59 -8.98 -10.00
CA ILE A 226 10.51 -8.95 -10.99
C ILE A 226 9.16 -8.65 -10.33
N SER A 227 8.31 -7.96 -11.07
CA SER A 227 6.91 -7.74 -10.72
C SER A 227 6.01 -8.01 -11.91
N HIS A 228 4.70 -8.07 -11.71
CA HIS A 228 3.78 -8.00 -12.85
C HIS A 228 3.90 -6.66 -13.56
N GLY A 229 3.84 -6.70 -14.89
CA GLY A 229 4.08 -5.55 -15.74
C GLY A 229 2.83 -4.94 -16.36
N TYR A 230 1.62 -5.12 -15.82
CA TYR A 230 0.38 -4.54 -16.42
C TYR A 230 0.13 -3.08 -15.99
N ALA A 231 0.46 -2.75 -14.75
CA ALA A 231 0.39 -1.41 -14.19
C ALA A 231 1.74 -1.04 -13.57
N ALA A 232 2.18 0.20 -13.79
CA ALA A 232 3.38 0.75 -13.17
C ALA A 232 3.09 2.01 -12.35
N GLN A 233 4.01 2.30 -11.43
CA GLN A 233 3.93 3.44 -10.52
C GLN A 233 5.20 4.28 -10.60
N GLY A 234 5.08 5.59 -10.34
CA GLY A 234 6.24 6.46 -10.17
C GLY A 234 7.19 6.50 -11.36
N GLU A 235 8.49 6.43 -11.08
CA GLU A 235 9.52 6.39 -12.13
C GLU A 235 9.34 5.20 -13.09
N ASP A 236 8.88 4.04 -12.60
CA ASP A 236 8.61 2.88 -13.46
C ASP A 236 7.57 3.20 -14.54
N ALA A 237 6.54 3.97 -14.21
CA ALA A 237 5.51 4.35 -15.17
C ALA A 237 6.04 5.28 -16.27
N LYS A 238 7.11 6.03 -15.99
CA LYS A 238 7.74 6.97 -16.92
C LYS A 238 8.69 6.28 -17.90
N ALA A 239 9.02 5.01 -17.69
CA ALA A 239 9.88 4.24 -18.59
C ALA A 239 9.21 3.92 -19.93
N PHE A 240 7.88 4.09 -20.04
CA PHE A 240 7.07 3.70 -21.20
C PHE A 240 6.68 4.90 -22.09
N ASN A 241 6.44 4.63 -23.37
CA ASN A 241 5.92 5.62 -24.34
C ASN A 241 4.73 5.04 -25.13
N PRO A 242 3.58 4.82 -24.46
CA PRO A 242 2.46 4.08 -25.03
C PRO A 242 1.67 4.92 -26.05
N ILE A 243 0.85 4.25 -26.87
CA ILE A 243 -0.16 4.90 -27.70
C ILE A 243 -1.26 5.50 -26.81
N GLN A 244 -1.73 4.72 -25.84
CA GLN A 244 -2.79 5.09 -24.90
C GLN A 244 -2.34 4.91 -23.44
N SER A 245 -2.65 5.90 -22.61
CA SER A 245 -2.38 5.88 -21.16
C SER A 245 -3.65 6.05 -20.34
N LEU A 246 -3.84 5.17 -19.36
CA LEU A 246 -4.85 5.29 -18.32
C LEU A 246 -4.16 5.71 -17.02
N ILE A 247 -4.49 6.91 -16.54
CA ILE A 247 -3.85 7.49 -15.34
C ILE A 247 -4.82 7.42 -14.17
N ILE A 248 -4.36 6.94 -13.02
CA ILE A 248 -5.14 7.04 -11.77
C ILE A 248 -4.68 8.26 -10.97
N VAL A 249 -5.66 9.02 -10.49
CA VAL A 249 -5.45 10.15 -9.56
C VAL A 249 -6.11 9.83 -8.22
N ASP A 250 -5.29 9.70 -7.18
CA ASP A 250 -5.72 9.65 -5.78
C ASP A 250 -4.88 10.61 -4.93
N GLY A 251 -5.50 11.27 -3.95
CA GLY A 251 -4.84 12.24 -3.08
C GLY A 251 -4.98 13.71 -3.47
N ASP A 252 -3.97 14.52 -3.12
CA ASP A 252 -3.94 15.94 -3.43
C ASP A 252 -3.50 16.16 -4.88
N ASP A 253 -4.47 16.13 -5.79
CA ASP A 253 -4.37 16.57 -7.19
C ASP A 253 -3.81 18.00 -7.34
N LYS A 254 -3.69 18.76 -6.24
CA LYS A 254 -3.02 20.06 -6.22
C LYS A 254 -1.51 19.97 -5.98
N SER A 255 -0.99 18.84 -5.51
CA SER A 255 0.44 18.61 -5.30
C SER A 255 1.21 18.83 -6.60
N ARG A 256 2.29 19.61 -6.52
CA ARG A 256 3.16 19.89 -7.66
C ARG A 256 3.78 18.60 -8.21
N ALA A 257 4.17 17.67 -7.34
CA ALA A 257 4.78 16.40 -7.75
C ALA A 257 3.82 15.55 -8.59
N VAL A 258 2.56 15.45 -8.17
CA VAL A 258 1.51 14.72 -8.88
C VAL A 258 1.21 15.36 -10.24
N LYS A 259 1.16 16.69 -10.31
CA LYS A 259 0.98 17.42 -11.57
C LYS A 259 2.14 17.22 -12.55
N LEU A 260 3.38 17.27 -12.06
CA LEU A 260 4.57 17.03 -12.87
C LEU A 260 4.57 15.59 -13.41
N PHE A 261 4.26 14.61 -12.56
CA PHE A 261 4.10 13.22 -12.98
C PHE A 261 3.08 13.09 -14.13
N PHE A 262 1.88 13.69 -14.01
CA PHE A 262 0.89 13.62 -15.09
C PHE A 262 1.36 14.29 -16.37
N GLN A 263 2.01 15.44 -16.27
CA GLN A 263 2.53 16.13 -17.46
C GLN A 263 3.55 15.25 -18.18
N GLU A 264 4.44 14.58 -17.45
CA GLU A 264 5.43 13.68 -18.04
C GLU A 264 4.78 12.47 -18.72
N ILE A 265 3.75 11.85 -18.11
CA ILE A 265 3.02 10.75 -18.75
C ILE A 265 2.27 11.24 -20.01
N ILE A 266 1.64 12.42 -19.96
CA ILE A 266 0.97 13.03 -21.11
C ILE A 266 1.97 13.27 -22.24
N ASP A 267 3.16 13.82 -21.94
CA ASP A 267 4.17 14.15 -22.95
C ASP A 267 4.79 12.91 -23.63
N ARG A 268 4.67 11.74 -22.98
CA ARG A 268 5.13 10.43 -23.46
C ARG A 268 4.05 9.61 -24.17
N THR A 269 2.79 9.96 -23.99
CA THR A 269 1.67 9.27 -24.61
C THR A 269 1.43 9.81 -26.01
N LYS A 270 1.32 8.92 -27.00
CA LYS A 270 1.31 9.32 -28.42
C LYS A 270 -0.07 9.82 -28.87
N ASP A 271 -1.15 9.22 -28.39
CA ASP A 271 -2.49 9.46 -28.95
C ASP A 271 -3.52 9.85 -27.89
N GLN A 272 -3.78 9.00 -26.89
CA GLN A 272 -4.89 9.23 -25.95
C GLN A 272 -4.50 9.04 -24.49
N VAL A 273 -4.94 9.96 -23.64
CA VAL A 273 -4.81 9.86 -22.18
C VAL A 273 -6.19 9.90 -21.53
N THR A 274 -6.52 8.91 -20.71
CA THR A 274 -7.73 8.93 -19.86
C THR A 274 -7.34 9.03 -18.40
N ILE A 275 -7.82 10.07 -17.73
CA ILE A 275 -7.49 10.38 -16.33
C ILE A 275 -8.67 10.00 -15.44
N PHE A 276 -8.47 8.99 -14.59
CA PHE A 276 -9.42 8.52 -13.59
C PHE A 276 -9.18 9.19 -12.25
N GLY A 277 -9.97 10.22 -11.95
CA GLY A 277 -10.02 10.85 -10.63
C GLY A 277 -11.10 10.23 -9.74
N VAL A 278 -10.91 10.31 -8.43
CA VAL A 278 -12.04 10.15 -7.49
C VAL A 278 -12.86 11.43 -7.53
N GLU A 279 -14.15 11.30 -7.78
CA GLU A 279 -15.10 12.36 -7.44
C GLU A 279 -15.01 12.55 -5.93
N LYS A 280 -14.31 13.60 -5.51
CA LYS A 280 -14.29 14.06 -4.13
C LYS A 280 -15.73 14.41 -3.78
N THR A 281 -16.49 13.44 -3.26
CA THR A 281 -17.50 13.78 -2.26
C THR A 281 -16.74 14.62 -1.25
N GLN A 282 -17.16 15.86 -1.01
CA GLN A 282 -16.54 16.73 -0.02
C GLN A 282 -16.59 16.00 1.33
N ARG A 283 -15.61 15.14 1.58
CA ARG A 283 -15.32 14.60 2.89
C ARG A 283 -14.54 15.73 3.54
N LYS A 284 -15.26 16.55 4.32
CA LYS A 284 -14.64 17.26 5.41
C LYS A 284 -14.05 16.19 6.33
N SER A 285 -12.82 15.81 6.09
CA SER A 285 -12.00 15.12 7.07
C SER A 285 -11.73 16.15 8.15
N VAL A 286 -12.56 16.15 9.19
CA VAL A 286 -12.26 16.89 10.41
C VAL A 286 -11.34 15.98 11.21
N SER A 287 -10.04 16.24 11.15
CA SER A 287 -9.10 15.68 12.12
C SER A 287 -9.42 16.32 13.47
N ILE A 288 -10.00 15.53 14.39
CA ILE A 288 -10.17 15.97 15.77
C ILE A 288 -8.89 15.63 16.51
N VAL A 289 -8.11 16.65 16.85
CA VAL A 289 -6.97 16.52 17.75
C VAL A 289 -7.52 16.18 19.13
N CYS A 290 -7.33 14.95 19.59
CA CYS A 290 -7.51 14.63 21.00
C CYS A 290 -6.36 15.28 21.78
N PRO A 291 -6.62 16.25 22.67
CA PRO A 291 -5.58 16.85 23.47
C PRO A 291 -4.87 15.77 24.29
N SER A 292 -3.55 15.85 24.42
CA SER A 292 -2.73 14.90 25.17
C SER A 292 -3.23 14.67 26.61
N ASP A 293 -3.86 15.67 27.21
CA ASP A 293 -4.39 15.60 28.58
C ASP A 293 -5.67 14.77 28.67
N MET A 294 -6.42 14.67 27.58
CA MET A 294 -7.58 13.80 27.46
C MET A 294 -7.15 12.32 27.38
N ILE A 295 -6.09 12.01 26.63
CA ILE A 295 -5.53 10.66 26.55
C ILE A 295 -5.07 10.20 27.94
N LYS A 296 -4.30 11.04 28.64
CA LYS A 296 -3.86 10.79 30.03
C LYS A 296 -5.03 10.59 31.00
N SER A 297 -6.15 11.29 30.78
CA SER A 297 -7.33 11.17 31.65
C SER A 297 -8.06 9.85 31.42
N ILE A 298 -8.14 9.39 30.16
CA ILE A 298 -8.69 8.07 29.83
C ILE A 298 -7.79 6.97 30.39
N GLU A 299 -6.46 7.06 30.22
CA GLU A 299 -5.51 6.11 30.80
C GLU A 299 -5.65 6.01 32.34
N LYS A 300 -5.78 7.15 33.03
CA LYS A 300 -6.07 7.18 34.47
C LYS A 300 -7.42 6.57 34.84
N ALA A 301 -8.46 6.77 34.04
CA ALA A 301 -9.78 6.20 34.28
C ALA A 301 -9.79 4.66 34.07
N VAL A 302 -9.06 4.19 33.07
CA VAL A 302 -8.79 2.77 32.79
C VAL A 302 -8.05 2.13 33.96
N GLU A 303 -6.97 2.75 34.44
CA GLU A 303 -6.20 2.29 35.59
C GLU A 303 -7.05 2.22 36.88
N LYS A 304 -7.86 3.26 37.14
CA LYS A 304 -8.76 3.31 38.30
C LYS A 304 -9.88 2.28 38.25
N SER A 305 -10.45 2.04 37.06
CA SER A 305 -11.51 1.05 36.87
C SER A 305 -10.98 -0.38 36.80
N LYS A 306 -9.65 -0.58 36.73
CA LYS A 306 -8.97 -1.84 36.42
C LYS A 306 -9.48 -2.52 35.14
N LYS A 307 -10.25 -1.80 34.34
CA LYS A 307 -10.72 -2.24 33.03
C LYS A 307 -9.61 -1.98 32.04
N SER A 308 -9.52 -2.81 31.01
CA SER A 308 -8.75 -2.45 29.83
C SER A 308 -9.37 -1.23 29.15
N HIS A 309 -8.58 -0.49 28.37
CA HIS A 309 -9.07 0.67 27.61
C HIS A 309 -10.27 0.29 26.69
N LYS A 310 -10.27 -0.95 26.19
CA LYS A 310 -11.39 -1.56 25.46
C LYS A 310 -12.65 -1.66 26.33
N GLU A 311 -12.55 -2.35 27.46
CA GLU A 311 -13.70 -2.57 28.37
C GLU A 311 -14.26 -1.26 28.92
N TYR A 312 -13.41 -0.23 29.07
CA TYR A 312 -13.84 1.10 29.47
C TYR A 312 -14.72 1.77 28.40
N VAL A 313 -14.30 1.74 27.13
CA VAL A 313 -15.07 2.28 26.01
C VAL A 313 -16.37 1.51 25.80
N GLU A 314 -16.34 0.18 25.87
CA GLU A 314 -17.55 -0.67 25.76
C GLU A 314 -18.55 -0.36 26.89
N SER A 315 -18.07 -0.19 28.13
CA SER A 315 -18.93 0.19 29.26
C SER A 315 -19.60 1.56 29.10
N LEU A 316 -18.90 2.53 28.48
CA LEU A 316 -19.47 3.85 28.21
C LEU A 316 -20.55 3.82 27.14
N ILE A 317 -20.39 2.97 26.12
CA ILE A 317 -21.41 2.74 25.10
C ILE A 317 -22.63 2.08 25.75
N ASP A 318 -22.42 1.06 26.60
CA ASP A 318 -23.48 0.42 27.36
C ASP A 318 -24.24 1.40 28.27
N GLU A 319 -23.56 2.31 28.97
CA GLU A 319 -24.21 3.33 29.80
C GLU A 319 -25.06 4.30 28.95
N LEU A 320 -24.51 4.79 27.84
CA LEU A 320 -25.24 5.63 26.87
C LEU A 320 -26.49 4.94 26.32
N TYR A 321 -26.40 3.64 26.08
CA TYR A 321 -27.50 2.86 25.55
C TYR A 321 -28.51 2.44 26.62
N ASN A 322 -28.08 2.15 27.85
CA ASN A 322 -28.96 1.83 28.96
C ASN A 322 -29.78 3.04 29.43
N GLU A 323 -29.22 4.26 29.31
CA GLU A 323 -30.01 5.50 29.48
C GLU A 323 -31.07 5.67 28.38
N TRP A 324 -30.84 5.12 27.20
CA TRP A 324 -31.73 5.13 26.03
C TRP A 324 -32.79 4.01 26.07
N GLU A 325 -32.47 2.83 26.62
CA GLU A 325 -33.29 1.60 26.61
C GLU A 325 -34.39 1.50 27.71
N ASN A 326 -34.74 2.60 28.39
CA ASN A 326 -35.98 2.64 29.20
C ASN A 326 -37.28 2.52 28.36
N SER A 327 -37.19 2.17 27.07
CA SER A 327 -38.27 1.64 26.25
C SER A 327 -37.84 0.38 25.47
N SER A 328 -38.06 -0.78 26.10
CA SER A 328 -38.25 -2.13 25.52
C SER A 328 -37.16 -2.79 24.65
N VAL A 329 -36.41 -3.70 25.30
CA VAL A 329 -35.96 -5.07 24.94
C VAL A 329 -35.57 -5.38 23.48
N VAL A 330 -34.29 -5.70 23.21
CA VAL A 330 -33.86 -6.70 22.20
C VAL A 330 -32.56 -7.44 22.60
N SER A 331 -32.42 -8.66 22.08
CA SER A 331 -31.56 -9.79 22.46
C SER A 331 -30.07 -9.75 22.07
N LYS A 332 -29.25 -10.43 22.88
CA LYS A 332 -27.82 -10.74 22.64
C LYS A 332 -27.60 -11.70 21.46
N ALA A 333 -26.74 -11.30 20.51
CA ALA A 333 -26.17 -12.16 19.47
C ALA A 333 -24.62 -12.27 19.59
N PRO A 334 -23.95 -13.26 18.98
CA PRO A 334 -22.55 -13.60 19.27
C PRO A 334 -21.53 -12.63 18.66
N ASN A 335 -20.38 -12.53 19.33
CA ASN A 335 -19.28 -11.58 19.12
C ASN A 335 -18.57 -11.68 17.75
N THR A 336 -18.72 -10.64 16.92
CA THR A 336 -17.72 -10.21 15.93
C THR A 336 -17.17 -8.83 16.34
N TYR A 337 -15.92 -8.49 16.04
CA TYR A 337 -15.28 -7.22 16.47
C TYR A 337 -14.86 -6.36 15.27
N MET A 338 -15.03 -5.03 15.35
CA MET A 338 -14.59 -4.06 14.33
C MET A 338 -13.55 -3.07 14.87
N MET A 339 -12.57 -2.71 14.03
CA MET A 339 -11.42 -1.85 14.37
C MET A 339 -11.63 -0.38 13.96
N PHE A 340 -11.40 0.56 14.88
CA PHE A 340 -11.48 2.01 14.67
C PHE A 340 -10.11 2.67 14.84
N TYR A 341 -9.78 3.66 14.00
CA TYR A 341 -8.51 4.40 14.13
C TYR A 341 -8.76 5.82 14.67
N SER A 342 -8.02 6.23 15.72
CA SER A 342 -7.84 7.64 16.07
C SER A 342 -6.37 7.94 16.36
N SER A 343 -5.87 9.09 15.89
CA SER A 343 -4.54 9.59 16.28
C SER A 343 -4.45 11.11 16.15
N PRO A 344 -3.79 11.80 17.10
CA PRO A 344 -3.24 13.13 16.87
C PRO A 344 -2.35 13.19 15.62
N PRO A 345 -2.20 14.36 14.97
CA PRO A 345 -1.45 14.52 13.71
C PRO A 345 0.02 14.07 13.72
N TYR A 346 0.56 13.72 14.90
CA TYR A 346 1.95 13.33 15.11
C TYR A 346 2.12 12.09 16.00
N SER A 347 1.08 11.28 16.22
CA SER A 347 1.21 10.02 16.98
C SER A 347 0.77 8.81 16.16
N LYS A 348 1.30 7.63 16.52
CA LYS A 348 0.84 6.34 15.98
C LYS A 348 -0.67 6.21 16.18
N SER A 349 -1.36 5.73 15.16
CA SER A 349 -2.80 5.51 15.20
C SER A 349 -3.17 4.47 16.25
N HIS A 350 -4.02 4.86 17.20
CA HIS A 350 -4.60 3.94 18.16
C HIS A 350 -5.77 3.22 17.48
N ALA A 351 -5.66 1.90 17.38
CA ALA A 351 -6.70 1.02 16.88
C ALA A 351 -7.57 0.54 18.06
N TYR A 352 -8.87 0.81 18.02
CA TYR A 352 -9.84 0.38 19.03
C TYR A 352 -10.69 -0.76 18.48
N TRP A 353 -10.94 -1.77 19.30
CA TRP A 353 -11.83 -2.89 18.95
C TRP A 353 -13.13 -2.72 19.73
N ILE A 354 -14.26 -2.59 19.04
CA ILE A 354 -15.61 -2.67 19.65
C ILE A 354 -16.34 -3.87 19.06
N SER A 355 -17.28 -4.46 19.79
CA SER A 355 -18.12 -5.52 19.22
C SER A 355 -19.08 -4.96 18.16
N GLU A 356 -19.45 -5.80 17.20
CA GLU A 356 -20.40 -5.52 16.12
C GLU A 356 -21.78 -5.12 16.67
N ASP A 357 -22.16 -5.69 17.81
CA ASP A 357 -23.38 -5.34 18.55
C ASP A 357 -23.34 -3.87 19.01
N HIS A 358 -22.26 -3.46 19.69
CA HIS A 358 -22.08 -2.07 20.13
C HIS A 358 -21.97 -1.08 18.95
N TYR A 359 -21.39 -1.51 17.83
CA TYR A 359 -21.35 -0.69 16.62
C TYR A 359 -22.74 -0.51 15.99
N SER A 360 -23.53 -1.58 15.91
CA SER A 360 -24.87 -1.57 15.35
C SER A 360 -25.80 -0.68 16.17
N ARG A 361 -25.73 -0.81 17.50
CA ARG A 361 -26.39 0.05 18.49
C ARG A 361 -26.06 1.53 18.28
N LEU A 362 -24.78 1.88 18.23
CA LEU A 362 -24.34 3.27 17.99
C LEU A 362 -24.81 3.83 16.63
N LYS A 363 -24.88 2.96 15.62
CA LYS A 363 -25.30 3.31 14.27
C LYS A 363 -26.78 3.65 14.20
N GLU A 364 -27.63 2.83 14.81
CA GLU A 364 -29.08 3.08 14.90
C GLU A 364 -29.40 4.40 15.59
N PHE A 365 -28.78 4.65 16.76
CA PHE A 365 -28.92 5.92 17.48
C PHE A 365 -28.59 7.14 16.59
N CYS A 366 -27.51 7.06 15.82
CA CYS A 366 -27.09 8.14 14.94
C CYS A 366 -28.09 8.36 13.80
N GLU A 367 -28.56 7.28 13.16
CA GLU A 367 -29.51 7.34 12.05
C GLU A 367 -30.85 7.97 12.48
N GLU A 368 -31.38 7.61 13.64
CA GLU A 368 -32.63 8.17 14.18
C GLU A 368 -32.56 9.67 14.50
N HIS A 369 -31.37 10.16 14.83
CA HIS A 369 -31.14 11.57 15.16
C HIS A 369 -30.57 12.39 13.99
N GLY A 370 -30.54 11.82 12.78
CA GLY A 370 -29.98 12.45 11.59
C GLY A 370 -28.48 12.72 11.69
N LEU A 371 -27.79 12.03 12.60
CA LEU A 371 -26.36 12.11 12.84
C LEU A 371 -25.62 11.09 11.96
N LYS A 372 -24.43 11.46 11.48
CA LYS A 372 -23.57 10.51 10.76
C LYS A 372 -22.70 9.75 11.74
N VAL A 373 -22.65 8.43 11.58
CA VAL A 373 -21.65 7.57 12.25
C VAL A 373 -20.27 7.87 11.64
N ASN A 374 -19.53 8.74 12.32
CA ASN A 374 -18.13 9.09 12.08
C ASN A 374 -17.60 9.68 13.42
N PRO A 375 -16.32 10.05 13.60
CA PRO A 375 -15.67 10.50 14.85
C PRO A 375 -16.44 11.47 15.76
N THR A 376 -17.45 12.14 15.22
CA THR A 376 -18.49 12.90 15.92
C THR A 376 -19.25 12.08 16.98
N ALA A 377 -19.50 10.78 16.80
CA ALA A 377 -20.14 9.95 17.81
C ALA A 377 -19.28 9.84 19.08
N MET A 378 -17.97 9.62 18.91
CA MET A 378 -16.97 9.70 20.00
C MET A 378 -16.93 11.09 20.62
N HIS A 379 -17.03 12.15 19.81
CA HIS A 379 -17.10 13.54 20.29
C HIS A 379 -18.37 13.81 21.10
N LEU A 380 -19.52 13.21 20.75
CA LEU A 380 -20.79 13.34 21.47
C LEU A 380 -20.75 12.59 22.80
N VAL A 381 -20.20 11.36 22.83
CA VAL A 381 -19.94 10.60 24.05
C VAL A 381 -19.02 11.37 25.00
N MET A 382 -17.88 11.86 24.49
CA MET A 382 -16.91 12.62 25.29
C MET A 382 -17.44 13.99 25.74
N ARG A 383 -18.20 14.68 24.90
CA ARG A 383 -18.88 15.95 25.26
C ARG A 383 -19.93 15.73 26.35
N ASP A 384 -20.70 14.64 26.30
CA ASP A 384 -21.73 14.38 27.31
C ASP A 384 -21.13 13.96 28.65
N LEU A 385 -20.01 13.22 28.64
CA LEU A 385 -19.23 12.90 29.84
C LEU A 385 -18.67 14.15 30.54
N LEU A 386 -18.21 15.15 29.77
CA LEU A 386 -17.81 16.47 30.27
C LEU A 386 -19.01 17.29 30.78
N ARG A 387 -20.12 17.31 30.03
CA ARG A 387 -21.35 18.06 30.37
C ARG A 387 -21.99 17.55 31.66
N ARG A 388 -21.93 16.24 31.91
CA ARG A 388 -22.51 15.59 33.10
C ARG A 388 -21.55 15.56 34.30
N LYS A 389 -20.36 16.18 34.20
CA LYS A 389 -19.32 16.20 35.24
C LYS A 389 -18.85 14.82 35.70
N LEU A 390 -19.05 13.78 34.88
CA LEU A 390 -18.58 12.42 35.15
C LEU A 390 -17.06 12.31 34.91
N ILE A 391 -16.53 13.24 34.10
CA ILE A 391 -15.12 13.60 34.01
C ILE A 391 -15.00 15.12 34.24
N SER A 392 -14.03 15.54 35.04
CA SER A 392 -13.71 16.95 35.31
C SER A 392 -12.51 17.37 34.48
N LEU A 393 -12.66 18.40 33.66
CA LEU A 393 -11.54 19.22 33.22
C LEU A 393 -11.40 20.34 34.26
N ASP A 394 -10.60 20.17 35.33
CA ASP A 394 -9.88 21.29 35.96
C ASP A 394 -9.04 20.87 37.20
N PRO A 395 -7.91 21.55 37.50
CA PRO A 395 -7.58 22.95 37.22
C PRO A 395 -6.46 23.13 36.17
N LEU A 396 -6.81 23.31 34.91
CA LEU A 396 -5.92 23.86 33.87
C LEU A 396 -6.50 25.13 33.23
N LEU A 397 -7.65 25.62 33.73
CA LEU A 397 -8.18 26.95 33.52
C LEU A 397 -8.36 27.65 34.88
N GLN A 398 -7.26 28.16 35.44
CA GLN A 398 -7.31 29.51 36.00
C GLN A 398 -7.12 30.50 34.85
#